data_AF-A0A0R1NM68-F1
#
_entry.id   AF-A0A0R1NM68-F1
#
_cell.length_a   1.000
_cell.length_b   1.000
_cell.length_c   1.000
_cell.angle_alpha   90.00
_cell.angle_beta   90.00
_cell.angle_gamma   90.00
#
_symmetry.space_group_name_H-M   'P 1'
#
loop_
_entity.id
_entity.type
_entity.pdbx_description
1 polymer ?
#
loop_
_entity_poly.entity_id
_entity_poly.type
_entity_poly.pdbx_seq_one_letter_code
_entity_poly.pdbx_strand_id
1 'polypeptide(L)'
;METSAPITTELDWLLRILVAAFCGALIGYERAIQRKTAGVRTHIVVAIASALFMIVSKYGFIDLLNMHDLSLDPSRIAAQIVAGISFIGILSTALLFIIQLFFHDDEIVDKLTPHIRFDILIDAINKPDVLPQIKQELENNKV
;
A
#
# COMPACT_ATOMS: atom_id res chain seq x y z
N MET A 1 -27.51 -10.82 -34.67
CA MET A 1 -26.38 -11.66 -35.11
C MET A 1 -25.59 -10.86 -36.13
N GLU A 2 -24.54 -10.14 -35.69
CA GLU A 2 -23.33 -9.76 -36.44
C GLU A 2 -22.34 -9.24 -35.38
N THR A 3 -21.78 -10.18 -34.62
CA THR A 3 -20.74 -9.93 -33.62
C THR A 3 -19.39 -9.89 -34.33
N SER A 4 -19.02 -8.73 -34.85
CA SER A 4 -17.63 -8.43 -35.20
C SER A 4 -17.38 -6.97 -34.88
N ALA A 5 -16.99 -6.69 -33.63
CA ALA A 5 -16.16 -5.52 -33.39
C ALA A 5 -14.99 -5.64 -34.37
N PRO A 6 -14.76 -4.66 -35.25
CA PRO A 6 -13.76 -4.81 -36.30
C PRO A 6 -12.42 -5.03 -35.60
N ILE A 7 -11.63 -6.01 -36.05
CA ILE A 7 -10.33 -6.38 -35.47
C ILE A 7 -9.44 -5.12 -35.25
N THR A 8 -9.68 -4.07 -36.02
CA THR A 8 -9.06 -2.75 -35.92
C THR A 8 -9.25 -2.05 -34.58
N THR A 9 -10.37 -2.19 -33.87
CA THR A 9 -10.60 -1.52 -32.57
C THR A 9 -9.80 -2.15 -31.44
N GLU A 10 -9.77 -3.48 -31.38
CA GLU A 10 -8.94 -4.22 -30.41
C GLU A 10 -7.46 -3.92 -30.62
N LEU A 11 -7.05 -3.80 -31.89
CA LEU A 11 -5.68 -3.48 -32.27
C LEU A 11 -5.30 -2.03 -31.91
N ASP A 12 -6.23 -1.06 -32.02
CA ASP A 12 -6.04 0.32 -31.56
C ASP A 12 -5.86 0.39 -30.03
N TRP A 13 -6.66 -0.37 -29.26
CA TRP A 13 -6.51 -0.43 -27.81
C TRP A 13 -5.18 -1.04 -27.38
N LEU A 14 -4.78 -2.15 -27.98
CA LEU A 14 -3.48 -2.78 -27.75
C LEU A 14 -2.33 -1.82 -28.09
N LEU A 15 -2.43 -1.10 -29.22
CA LEU A 15 -1.40 -0.15 -29.64
C LEU A 15 -1.28 1.01 -28.65
N ARG A 16 -2.39 1.54 -28.14
CA ARG A 16 -2.38 2.59 -27.09
C ARG A 16 -1.72 2.12 -25.80
N ILE A 17 -1.99 0.89 -25.37
CA ILE A 17 -1.36 0.30 -24.18
C ILE A 17 0.14 0.11 -24.42
N LEU A 18 0.55 -0.36 -25.60
CA LEU A 18 1.96 -0.52 -25.96
C LEU A 18 2.71 0.81 -26.00
N VAL A 19 2.10 1.86 -26.57
CA VAL A 19 2.67 3.22 -26.58
C VAL A 19 2.79 3.75 -25.16
N ALA A 20 1.77 3.57 -24.32
CA ALA A 20 1.82 3.97 -22.91
C ALA A 20 2.92 3.22 -22.15
N ALA A 21 3.07 1.90 -22.37
CA ALA A 21 4.14 1.09 -21.79
C ALA A 21 5.52 1.58 -22.23
N PHE A 22 5.68 1.91 -23.51
CA PHE A 22 6.93 2.44 -24.06
C PHE A 22 7.30 3.78 -23.45
N CYS A 23 6.35 4.72 -23.35
CA CYS A 23 6.55 5.99 -22.65
C CYS A 23 6.89 5.78 -21.17
N GLY A 24 6.19 4.88 -20.47
CA GLY A 24 6.48 4.52 -19.09
C GLY A 24 7.87 3.89 -18.92
N ALA A 25 8.33 3.10 -19.90
CA ALA A 25 9.67 2.53 -19.93
C ALA A 25 10.74 3.61 -20.10
N LEU A 26 10.53 4.59 -21.00
CA LEU A 26 11.46 5.71 -21.19
C LEU A 26 11.61 6.56 -19.92
N ILE A 27 10.48 6.92 -19.28
CA ILE A 27 10.48 7.66 -18.01
C ILE A 27 11.18 6.85 -16.91
N GLY A 28 10.86 5.56 -16.83
CA GLY A 28 11.47 4.65 -15.88
C GLY A 28 12.97 4.46 -16.09
N TYR A 29 13.43 4.46 -17.35
CA TYR A 29 14.84 4.38 -17.72
C TYR A 29 15.61 5.62 -17.29
N GLU A 30 15.06 6.81 -17.55
CA GLU A 30 15.64 8.06 -17.07
C GLU A 30 15.75 8.10 -15.54
N ARG A 31 14.71 7.65 -14.83
CA ARG A 31 14.69 7.55 -13.36
C ARG A 31 15.72 6.54 -12.83
N ALA A 32 15.91 5.41 -13.52
CA ALA A 32 16.89 4.40 -13.15
C ALA A 32 18.33 4.92 -13.28
N ILE A 33 18.62 5.70 -14.32
CA ILE A 33 19.92 6.38 -14.49
C ILE A 33 20.17 7.36 -13.34
N GLN A 34 19.12 8.05 -12.88
CA GLN A 34 19.20 8.99 -11.75
C GLN A 34 19.25 8.32 -10.37
N ARG A 35 19.44 6.98 -10.28
CA ARG A 35 19.50 6.20 -9.03
C ARG A 35 18.32 6.43 -8.08
N LYS A 36 17.12 6.67 -8.61
CA LYS A 36 15.90 6.83 -7.80
C LYS A 36 15.31 5.47 -7.44
N THR A 37 14.64 5.40 -6.29
CA THR A 37 14.10 4.16 -5.69
C THR A 37 13.03 3.48 -6.56
N ALA A 38 12.30 4.26 -7.38
CA ALA A 38 11.32 3.74 -8.34
C ALA A 38 12.00 3.47 -9.70
N GLY A 39 12.12 2.20 -10.07
CA GLY A 39 12.80 1.76 -11.28
C GLY A 39 11.91 1.67 -12.52
N VAL A 40 12.46 1.12 -13.60
CA VAL A 40 11.76 0.99 -14.89
C VAL A 40 10.47 0.18 -14.79
N ARG A 41 10.50 -0.91 -14.03
CA ARG A 41 9.36 -1.83 -13.87
C ARG A 41 8.12 -1.14 -13.27
N THR A 42 8.31 -0.24 -12.29
CA THR A 42 7.19 0.43 -11.63
C THR A 42 6.51 1.42 -12.58
N HIS A 43 7.29 2.21 -13.33
CA HIS A 43 6.73 3.18 -14.26
C HIS A 43 6.01 2.53 -15.45
N ILE A 44 6.50 1.38 -15.94
CA ILE A 44 5.80 0.59 -16.97
C ILE A 44 4.44 0.10 -16.45
N VAL A 45 4.40 -0.52 -15.27
CA VAL A 45 3.15 -1.07 -14.70
C VAL A 45 2.13 0.04 -14.44
N VAL A 46 2.58 1.19 -13.92
CA VAL A 46 1.70 2.35 -13.69
C VAL A 46 1.15 2.90 -15.01
N ALA A 47 1.99 3.08 -16.03
CA ALA A 47 1.55 3.60 -17.32
C ALA A 47 0.55 2.67 -18.02
N ILE A 48 0.78 1.35 -17.97
CA ILE A 48 -0.15 0.34 -18.50
C ILE A 48 -1.47 0.37 -17.73
N ALA A 49 -1.42 0.40 -16.39
CA ALA A 49 -2.63 0.45 -15.57
C ALA A 49 -3.47 1.69 -15.89
N SER A 50 -2.86 2.87 -15.99
CA SER A 50 -3.57 4.11 -16.35
C SER A 50 -4.21 4.04 -17.74
N ALA A 51 -3.50 3.51 -18.74
CA ALA A 51 -4.05 3.34 -20.09
C ALA A 51 -5.23 2.35 -20.12
N LEU A 52 -5.11 1.24 -19.39
CA LEU A 52 -6.17 0.23 -19.28
C LEU A 52 -7.41 0.80 -18.60
N PHE A 53 -7.26 1.51 -17.48
CA PHE A 53 -8.38 2.17 -16.79
C PHE A 53 -9.11 3.17 -17.70
N MET A 54 -8.38 3.94 -18.51
CA MET A 54 -8.97 4.87 -19.47
C MET A 54 -9.79 4.16 -20.57
N ILE A 55 -9.30 3.02 -21.07
CA ILE A 55 -10.01 2.23 -22.08
C ILE A 55 -11.27 1.61 -21.48
N VAL A 56 -11.17 0.98 -20.31
CA VAL A 56 -12.31 0.40 -19.59
C VAL A 56 -13.34 1.48 -19.24
N SER A 57 -12.87 2.65 -18.80
CA SER A 57 -13.72 3.81 -18.51
C SER A 57 -14.58 4.23 -19.68
N LYS A 58 -13.99 4.31 -20.88
CA LYS A 58 -14.63 4.87 -22.05
C LYS A 58 -15.48 3.85 -22.80
N TYR A 59 -15.00 2.61 -22.89
CA TYR A 59 -15.58 1.59 -23.76
C TYR A 59 -16.23 0.42 -23.00
N GLY A 60 -15.90 0.20 -21.73
CA GLY A 60 -16.36 -0.96 -20.95
C GLY A 60 -17.83 -0.93 -20.53
N PHE A 61 -18.52 0.21 -20.68
CA PHE A 61 -19.92 0.39 -20.26
C PHE A 61 -20.86 0.72 -21.43
N ILE A 62 -20.41 0.54 -22.68
CA ILE A 62 -21.22 0.82 -23.88
C ILE A 62 -22.45 -0.08 -23.95
N ASP A 63 -22.36 -1.33 -23.51
CA ASP A 63 -23.50 -2.28 -23.52
C ASP A 63 -24.61 -1.90 -22.54
N LEU A 64 -24.30 -1.14 -21.49
CA LEU A 64 -25.27 -0.68 -20.48
C LEU A 64 -26.05 0.56 -20.94
N LEU A 65 -25.49 1.34 -21.87
CA LEU A 65 -26.14 2.53 -22.45
C LEU A 65 -27.25 2.18 -23.45
N ASN A 66 -27.27 0.96 -23.99
CA ASN A 66 -28.31 0.48 -24.91
C ASN A 66 -29.60 0.04 -24.20
N MET A 67 -29.62 0.01 -22.87
CA MET A 67 -30.76 -0.41 -22.07
C MET A 67 -31.52 0.83 -21.57
N HIS A 68 -32.51 1.29 -22.35
CA HIS A 68 -33.55 2.28 -21.98
C HIS A 68 -33.05 3.60 -21.35
N ASP A 69 -33.00 4.68 -22.14
CA ASP A 69 -33.18 6.12 -21.77
C ASP A 69 -32.47 6.65 -20.50
N LEU A 70 -31.52 5.87 -19.97
CA LEU A 70 -30.71 6.18 -18.81
C LEU A 70 -29.36 6.63 -19.36
N SER A 71 -29.15 7.95 -19.38
CA SER A 71 -27.83 8.55 -19.59
C SER A 71 -26.92 8.19 -18.40
N LEU A 72 -26.48 6.93 -18.34
CA LEU A 72 -25.49 6.47 -17.38
C LEU A 72 -24.12 6.97 -17.86
N ASP A 73 -23.65 8.09 -17.30
CA ASP A 73 -22.32 8.65 -17.61
C ASP A 73 -21.20 7.64 -17.28
N PRO A 74 -20.58 6.95 -18.26
CA PRO A 74 -19.53 5.95 -18.00
C PRO A 74 -18.31 6.57 -17.31
N SER A 75 -18.10 7.86 -17.57
CA SER A 75 -17.10 8.72 -16.96
C SER A 75 -17.18 8.76 -15.44
N ARG A 76 -18.37 8.62 -14.83
CA ARG A 76 -18.54 8.66 -13.36
C ARG A 76 -18.03 7.39 -12.68
N ILE A 77 -18.33 6.22 -13.24
CA ILE A 77 -17.89 4.93 -12.69
C ILE A 77 -16.36 4.82 -12.78
N ALA A 78 -15.81 5.24 -13.90
CA ALA A 78 -14.36 5.34 -14.07
C ALA A 78 -13.69 6.30 -13.10
N ALA A 79 -14.27 7.49 -12.92
CA ALA A 79 -13.78 8.47 -11.96
C ALA A 79 -13.78 7.89 -10.53
N GLN A 80 -14.80 7.09 -10.17
CA GLN A 80 -14.87 6.43 -8.86
C GLN A 80 -13.80 5.36 -8.67
N ILE A 81 -13.51 4.54 -9.69
CA ILE A 81 -12.45 3.52 -9.62
C ILE A 81 -11.07 4.17 -9.48
N VAL A 82 -10.80 5.21 -10.28
CA VAL A 82 -9.54 5.98 -10.22
C VAL A 82 -9.38 6.69 -8.87
N ALA A 83 -10.46 7.27 -8.34
CA ALA A 83 -10.48 7.86 -7.01
C ALA A 83 -10.19 6.82 -5.92
N GLY A 84 -10.77 5.62 -6.02
CA GLY A 84 -10.53 4.51 -5.09
C GLY A 84 -9.06 4.06 -5.04
N ILE A 85 -8.40 3.91 -6.19
CA ILE A 85 -6.99 3.51 -6.25
C ILE A 85 -6.07 4.60 -5.69
N SER A 86 -6.38 5.87 -6.02
CA SER A 86 -5.63 7.02 -5.51
C SER A 86 -5.74 7.13 -3.99
N PHE A 87 -6.92 6.84 -3.45
CA PHE A 87 -7.14 6.82 -2.00
C PHE A 87 -6.29 5.77 -1.29
N ILE A 88 -6.17 4.55 -1.82
CA ILE A 88 -5.33 3.50 -1.23
C ILE A 88 -3.85 3.89 -1.24
N GLY A 89 -3.36 4.43 -2.36
CA GLY A 89 -1.96 4.86 -2.48
C GLY A 89 -1.60 5.99 -1.51
N ILE A 90 -2.48 6.99 -1.38
CA ILE A 90 -2.30 8.11 -0.47
C ILE A 90 -2.42 7.65 0.98
N LEU A 91 -3.43 6.84 1.31
CA LEU A 91 -3.62 6.33 2.67
C LEU A 91 -2.44 5.48 3.13
N SER A 92 -1.94 4.58 2.29
CA SER A 92 -0.80 3.73 2.65
C SER A 92 0.46 4.56 2.89
N THR A 93 0.73 5.54 2.02
CA THR A 93 1.90 6.43 2.16
C THR A 93 1.78 7.35 3.38
N ALA A 94 0.60 7.93 3.60
CA ALA A 94 0.31 8.78 4.76
C ALA A 94 0.38 7.99 6.07
N LEU A 95 -0.14 6.76 6.10
CA LEU A 95 -0.06 5.89 7.26
C LEU A 95 1.39 5.54 7.62
N LEU A 96 2.21 5.17 6.62
CA LEU A 96 3.63 4.91 6.85
C LEU A 96 4.35 6.14 7.41
N PHE A 97 4.05 7.33 6.89
CA PHE A 97 4.62 8.57 7.39
C PHE A 97 4.19 8.87 8.84
N ILE A 98 2.91 8.67 9.17
CA ILE A 98 2.41 8.84 10.55
C ILE A 98 3.07 7.86 11.50
N ILE A 99 3.24 6.60 11.10
CA ILE A 99 3.95 5.59 11.89
C ILE A 99 5.41 6.01 12.09
N GLN A 100 6.09 6.47 11.03
CA GLN A 100 7.47 6.97 11.14
C GLN A 100 7.57 8.18 12.08
N LEU A 101 6.61 9.10 12.02
CA LEU A 101 6.55 10.26 12.91
C LEU A 101 6.33 9.85 14.37
N PHE A 102 5.45 8.87 14.60
CA PHE A 102 5.13 8.35 15.93
C PHE A 102 6.32 7.60 16.56
N PHE A 103 7.05 6.80 15.79
CA PHE A 103 8.20 6.02 16.26
C PHE A 103 9.51 6.81 16.32
N HIS A 104 9.62 7.94 15.63
CA HIS A 104 10.79 8.81 15.74
C HIS A 104 10.80 9.62 17.04
N ASP A 105 9.66 9.74 17.72
CA ASP A 105 9.51 10.47 18.97
C ASP A 105 9.63 9.51 20.17
N ASP A 106 10.82 9.48 20.79
CA ASP A 106 11.13 8.61 21.92
C ASP A 106 10.20 8.86 23.13
N GLU A 107 9.70 10.10 23.32
CA GLU A 107 8.79 10.45 24.42
C GLU A 107 7.43 9.76 24.25
N ILE A 108 6.97 9.63 23.00
CA ILE A 108 5.71 8.96 22.67
C ILE A 108 5.86 7.44 22.83
N VAL A 109 6.99 6.88 22.38
CA VAL A 109 7.26 5.44 22.49
C VAL A 109 7.33 5.03 23.96
N ASP A 110 8.01 5.78 24.82
CA ASP A 110 8.13 5.48 26.25
C ASP A 110 6.76 5.53 26.96
N LYS A 111 5.90 6.48 26.56
CA LYS A 111 4.53 6.60 27.10
C LYS A 111 3.58 5.50 26.62
N LEU A 112 3.78 4.98 25.39
CA LEU A 112 2.98 3.89 24.83
C LEU A 112 3.44 2.51 25.33
N THR A 113 4.69 2.40 25.77
CA THR A 113 5.27 1.15 26.30
C THR A 113 5.17 1.17 27.82
N PRO A 114 4.06 0.72 28.45
CA PRO A 114 4.00 0.69 29.90
C PRO A 114 5.13 -0.22 30.40
N HIS A 115 5.96 0.30 31.31
CA HIS A 115 6.94 -0.48 32.04
C HIS A 115 6.25 -1.73 32.59
N ILE A 116 6.56 -2.88 32.01
CA ILE A 116 6.01 -4.16 32.44
C ILE A 116 6.58 -4.42 33.83
N ARG A 117 5.76 -4.22 34.87
CA ARG A 117 6.11 -4.64 36.23
C ARG A 117 5.96 -6.17 36.26
N PHE A 118 7.09 -6.86 36.36
CA PHE A 118 7.10 -8.29 36.56
C PHE A 118 7.02 -8.58 38.06
N ASP A 119 5.86 -9.00 38.54
CA ASP A 119 5.71 -9.53 39.89
C ASP A 119 6.26 -10.97 39.90
N ILE A 120 7.50 -11.15 40.38
CA ILE A 120 8.15 -12.46 40.47
C ILE A 120 7.75 -13.10 41.80
N LEU A 121 7.02 -14.22 41.74
CA LEU A 121 6.67 -15.03 42.91
C LEU A 121 7.74 -16.10 43.10
N ILE A 122 8.58 -15.95 44.12
CA ILE A 122 9.68 -16.88 44.42
C ILE A 122 9.17 -17.93 45.40
N ASP A 123 9.04 -19.18 44.95
CA ASP A 123 8.80 -20.32 45.82
C ASP A 123 10.15 -20.87 46.30
N ALA A 124 10.34 -20.96 47.62
CA ALA A 124 11.61 -21.36 48.21
C ALA A 124 11.39 -22.33 49.38
N ILE A 125 12.27 -23.33 49.46
CA ILE A 125 12.25 -24.32 50.54
C ILE A 125 12.62 -23.62 51.85
N ASN A 126 11.78 -23.75 52.87
CA ASN A 126 11.98 -23.14 54.18
C ASN A 126 13.25 -23.67 54.87
N LYS A 127 14.32 -22.88 54.79
CA LYS A 127 15.59 -23.04 55.52
C LYS A 127 15.80 -21.79 56.40
N PRO A 128 16.59 -21.85 57.47
CA PRO A 128 16.75 -20.69 58.35
C PRO A 128 17.34 -19.44 57.65
N ASP A 129 18.14 -19.59 56.58
CA ASP A 129 18.86 -18.50 55.92
C ASP A 129 18.39 -18.16 54.48
N VAL A 130 17.23 -18.64 54.04
CA VAL A 130 16.76 -18.39 52.65
C VAL A 130 16.40 -16.91 52.41
N LEU A 131 15.79 -16.22 53.38
CA LEU A 131 15.37 -14.83 53.20
C LEU A 131 16.56 -13.86 53.02
N PRO A 132 17.63 -13.93 53.86
CA PRO A 132 18.84 -13.14 53.63
C PRO A 132 19.50 -13.45 52.27
N GLN A 133 19.55 -14.73 51.88
CA GLN A 133 20.17 -15.14 50.61
C GLN A 133 19.42 -14.58 49.40
N ILE A 134 18.09 -14.68 49.36
CA ILE A 134 17.28 -14.09 48.28
C ILE A 134 17.48 -12.58 48.22
N LYS A 135 17.48 -11.90 49.38
CA LYS A 135 17.69 -10.45 49.42
C LYS A 135 19.05 -10.05 48.87
N GLN A 136 20.10 -10.78 49.24
CA GLN A 136 21.46 -10.51 48.78
C GLN A 136 21.65 -10.82 47.29
N GLU A 137 20.98 -11.86 46.77
CA GLU A 137 21.03 -12.22 45.35
C GLU A 137 20.31 -11.20 44.47
N LEU A 138 19.22 -10.61 44.98
CA LEU A 138 18.51 -9.50 44.35
C LEU A 138 19.36 -8.22 44.35
N GLU A 139 19.99 -7.87 45.47
CA GLU A 139 20.88 -6.70 45.59
C GLU A 139 22.11 -6.82 44.67
N ASN A 140 22.70 -8.01 44.55
CA ASN A 140 23.86 -8.25 43.68
C ASN A 140 23.52 -8.11 42.18
N ASN A 141 22.32 -8.52 41.76
CA ASN A 141 21.89 -8.44 40.36
C ASN A 141 21.28 -7.09 39.95
N LYS A 142 21.19 -6.13 40.89
CA LYS A 142 20.59 -4.79 40.67
C LYS A 142 19.16 -4.88 40.10
N VAL A 143 18.38 -5.86 40.57
CA VAL A 143 16.96 -6.00 40.25
C VAL A 143 16.12 -5.20 41.25
#